data_AF-A0A2M9MAV5-F1
#
_entry.id   AF-A0A2M9MAV5-F1
#
_cell.length_a   1.000
_cell.length_b   1.000
_cell.length_c   1.000
_cell.angle_alpha   90.00
_cell.angle_beta   90.00
_cell.angle_gamma   90.00
#
_symmetry.space_group_name_H-M   'P 1'
#
loop_
_entity.id
_entity.type
_entity.pdbx_description
1 polymer ?
#
loop_
_entity_poly.entity_id
_entity_poly.type
_entity_poly.pdbx_seq_one_letter_code
_entity_poly.pdbx_strand_id
1 'polypeptide(L)'
;MAWASSRRRAELPADWATTIRPRILARDGYRCTAYMRDGGRCPAAATDVDHIGDRHDHGDNNLQSLCRWHHRRKTAAESAVARRAKRPPLRRRPAERHPGLR
;
A
#
# COMPACT_ATOMS: atom_id res chain seq x y z
N MET A 1 19.01 0.02 18.04
CA MET A 1 18.77 -0.01 16.58
C MET A 1 17.55 -0.89 16.32
N ALA A 2 16.40 -0.33 15.92
CA ALA A 2 15.18 -1.10 15.68
C ALA A 2 15.14 -1.57 14.21
N TRP A 3 15.87 -2.64 13.91
CA TRP A 3 15.83 -3.28 12.60
C TRP A 3 14.66 -4.27 12.53
N ALA A 4 13.76 -4.01 11.58
CA ALA A 4 12.85 -4.94 10.91
C ALA A 4 11.97 -5.88 11.76
N SER A 5 10.79 -5.44 12.19
CA SER A 5 9.71 -6.38 12.54
C SER A 5 8.33 -5.90 12.08
N SER A 6 8.09 -6.05 10.77
CA SER A 6 6.72 -5.99 10.25
C SER A 6 6.06 -7.35 10.48
N ARG A 7 5.11 -7.44 11.43
CA ARG A 7 4.29 -8.65 11.67
C ARG A 7 3.36 -9.00 10.50
N ARG A 8 3.26 -8.12 9.49
CA ARG A 8 2.35 -8.27 8.35
C ARG A 8 2.52 -9.57 7.59
N ARG A 9 3.73 -10.14 7.53
CA ARG A 9 3.95 -11.45 6.89
C ARG A 9 3.35 -12.61 7.70
N ALA A 10 3.35 -12.50 9.03
CA ALA A 10 2.77 -13.51 9.92
C ALA A 10 1.24 -13.45 9.98
N GLU A 11 0.64 -12.35 9.53
CA GLU A 11 -0.82 -12.17 9.45
C GLU A 11 -1.41 -12.73 8.14
N LEU A 12 -0.57 -13.23 7.22
CA LEU A 12 -1.05 -13.85 5.98
C LEU A 12 -1.54 -15.28 6.23
N PRO A 13 -2.52 -15.78 5.46
CA PRO A 13 -2.93 -17.17 5.49
C PRO A 13 -1.76 -18.12 5.24
N ALA A 14 -1.81 -19.31 5.85
CA ALA A 14 -0.76 -20.32 5.71
C ALA A 14 -0.55 -20.75 4.24
N ASP A 15 -1.61 -20.72 3.44
CA ASP A 15 -1.62 -21.08 2.02
C ASP A 15 -1.31 -19.89 1.09
N TRP A 16 -0.89 -18.74 1.62
CA TRP A 16 -0.62 -17.54 0.83
C TRP A 16 0.42 -17.79 -0.27
N ALA A 17 1.56 -18.39 0.09
CA ALA A 17 2.65 -18.59 -0.84
C ALA A 17 2.41 -19.75 -1.82
N THR A 18 1.65 -20.76 -1.40
CA THR A 18 1.45 -22.02 -2.12
C THR A 18 0.22 -22.02 -3.01
N THR A 19 -0.85 -21.33 -2.59
CA THR A 19 -2.16 -21.37 -3.27
C THR A 19 -2.58 -19.99 -3.74
N ILE A 20 -2.71 -19.03 -2.81
CA ILE A 20 -3.34 -17.72 -3.12
C ILE A 20 -2.49 -16.93 -4.12
N ARG A 21 -1.21 -16.71 -3.80
CA ARG A 21 -0.30 -15.93 -4.65
C ARG A 21 -0.15 -16.50 -6.08
N PRO A 22 0.17 -17.78 -6.29
CA PRO A 22 0.30 -18.31 -7.66
C PRO A 22 -1.02 -18.25 -8.42
N ARG A 23 -2.16 -18.50 -7.76
CA ARG A 23 -3.50 -18.42 -8.36
C ARG A 23 -3.83 -17.02 -8.87
N ILE A 24 -3.56 -15.98 -8.08
CA ILE A 24 -3.79 -14.58 -8.49
C ILE A 24 -2.84 -14.15 -9.61
N LEU A 25 -1.57 -14.55 -9.55
CA LEU A 25 -0.62 -14.29 -10.64
C LEU A 25 -1.06 -14.95 -11.94
N ALA A 26 -1.53 -16.20 -11.89
CA ALA A 26 -2.03 -16.92 -13.06
C ALA A 26 -3.30 -16.26 -13.62
N ARG A 27 -4.27 -15.90 -12.77
CA ARG A 27 -5.48 -15.16 -13.15
C ARG A 27 -5.15 -13.87 -13.92
N ASP A 28 -4.14 -13.14 -13.46
CA ASP A 28 -3.76 -11.85 -14.04
C ASP A 28 -2.81 -11.98 -15.26
N GLY A 29 -2.50 -13.22 -15.68
CA GLY A 29 -1.61 -13.53 -16.79
C GLY A 29 -0.14 -13.17 -16.52
N TYR A 30 0.28 -13.22 -15.25
CA TYR A 30 1.60 -12.79 -14.76
C TYR A 30 1.96 -11.35 -15.17
N ARG A 31 0.97 -10.52 -15.50
CA ARG A 31 1.14 -9.14 -15.93
C ARG A 31 0.55 -8.19 -14.90
N CYS A 32 1.24 -7.08 -14.67
CA CYS A 32 0.75 -6.01 -13.80
C CYS A 32 -0.68 -5.60 -14.20
N THR A 33 -1.54 -5.43 -13.19
CA THR A 33 -2.94 -5.03 -13.35
C THR A 33 -3.14 -3.53 -13.23
N ALA A 34 -2.15 -2.79 -12.71
CA ALA A 34 -2.22 -1.35 -12.57
C ALA A 34 -2.37 -0.65 -13.93
N TYR A 35 -3.21 0.38 -13.95
CA TYR A 35 -3.40 1.25 -15.09
C TYR A 35 -2.34 2.35 -15.14
N MET A 36 -1.84 2.58 -16.34
CA MET A 36 -0.94 3.65 -16.69
C MET A 36 -1.75 4.93 -17.01
N ARG A 37 -1.06 6.06 -17.18
CA ARG A 37 -1.72 7.36 -17.42
C ARG A 37 -2.47 7.42 -18.76
N ASP A 38 -2.04 6.61 -19.71
CA ASP A 38 -2.66 6.44 -21.03
C ASP A 38 -3.90 5.54 -21.00
N GLY A 39 -4.32 5.04 -19.81
CA GLY A 39 -5.44 4.13 -19.65
C GLY A 39 -5.11 2.67 -19.98
N GLY A 40 -3.89 2.38 -20.44
CA GLY A 40 -3.43 1.02 -20.70
C GLY A 40 -3.06 0.27 -19.42
N ARG A 41 -3.11 -1.05 -19.45
CA ARG A 41 -2.50 -1.88 -18.40
C ARG A 41 -0.99 -1.81 -18.50
N CYS A 42 -0.32 -1.73 -17.36
CA CYS A 42 1.13 -1.78 -17.29
C CYS A 42 1.66 -3.07 -17.97
N PRO A 43 2.60 -2.98 -18.93
CA PRO A 43 3.09 -4.13 -19.68
C PRO A 43 4.08 -4.99 -18.88
N ALA A 44 4.54 -4.51 -17.72
CA ALA A 44 5.54 -5.21 -16.92
C ALA A 44 4.99 -6.49 -16.28
N ALA A 45 5.87 -7.48 -16.11
CA ALA A 45 5.56 -8.69 -15.36
C ALA A 45 5.21 -8.35 -13.89
N ALA A 46 4.20 -9.04 -13.37
CA ALA A 46 3.85 -8.96 -11.97
C ALA A 46 4.79 -9.83 -11.13
N THR A 47 5.32 -9.24 -10.05
CA THR A 47 6.22 -9.91 -9.10
C THR A 47 5.57 -10.12 -7.75
N ASP A 48 4.60 -9.26 -7.43
CA ASP A 48 3.98 -9.15 -6.12
C ASP A 48 2.45 -9.23 -6.27
N VAL A 49 1.80 -9.81 -5.27
CA VAL A 49 0.34 -9.78 -5.12
C VAL A 49 0.05 -8.93 -3.90
N ASP A 50 -0.85 -7.97 -4.07
CA ASP A 50 -1.16 -6.96 -3.06
C ASP A 50 -2.68 -6.81 -2.91
N HIS A 51 -3.11 -6.39 -1.72
CA HIS A 51 -4.53 -6.16 -1.41
C HIS A 51 -5.01 -4.85 -2.04
N ILE A 52 -6.25 -4.75 -2.52
CA ILE A 52 -6.82 -3.51 -3.07
C ILE A 52 -7.39 -2.65 -1.94
N GLY A 53 -8.14 -3.27 -1.04
CA GLY A 53 -8.86 -2.67 0.09
C GLY A 53 -8.42 -3.27 1.43
N ASP A 54 -9.35 -3.94 2.12
CA ASP A 54 -9.08 -4.51 3.45
C ASP A 54 -7.91 -5.51 3.37
N ARG A 55 -6.95 -5.38 4.28
CA ARG A 55 -5.76 -6.22 4.35
C ARG A 55 -6.03 -7.64 4.84
N HIS A 56 -7.18 -7.88 5.44
CA HIS A 56 -7.59 -9.18 5.97
C HIS A 56 -8.56 -9.94 5.04
N ASP A 57 -9.05 -9.29 3.98
CA ASP A 57 -9.83 -9.93 2.94
C ASP A 57 -8.89 -10.51 1.87
N HIS A 58 -8.82 -11.83 1.77
CA HIS A 58 -7.99 -12.55 0.81
C HIS A 58 -8.77 -13.04 -0.41
N GLY A 59 -9.98 -12.50 -0.63
CA GLY A 59 -10.79 -12.77 -1.81
C GLY A 59 -10.17 -12.24 -3.10
N ASP A 60 -10.48 -12.91 -4.21
CA ASP A 60 -9.93 -12.59 -5.52
C ASP A 60 -10.17 -11.15 -5.95
N ASN A 61 -11.39 -10.66 -5.71
CA ASN A 61 -11.80 -9.29 -6.00
C ASN A 61 -10.98 -8.23 -5.23
N ASN A 62 -10.35 -8.62 -4.12
CA ASN A 62 -9.55 -7.74 -3.29
C ASN A 62 -8.04 -7.95 -3.49
N LEU A 63 -7.62 -8.85 -4.38
CA LEU A 63 -6.20 -9.08 -4.68
C LEU A 63 -5.85 -8.66 -6.10
N GLN A 64 -4.69 -8.03 -6.25
CA GLN A 64 -4.17 -7.57 -7.54
C GLN A 64 -2.70 -7.96 -7.73
N SER A 65 -2.34 -8.37 -8.93
CA SER A 65 -0.94 -8.61 -9.32
C SER A 65 -0.28 -7.32 -9.77
N LEU A 66 0.84 -6.94 -9.14
CA LEU A 66 1.58 -5.72 -9.41
C LEU A 66 3.03 -6.00 -9.75
N CYS A 67 3.60 -5.18 -10.64
CA CYS A 67 5.05 -5.12 -10.79
C CYS A 67 5.67 -4.39 -9.60
N ARG A 68 6.95 -4.63 -9.35
CA ARG A 68 7.70 -4.02 -8.24
C ARG A 68 7.56 -2.50 -8.14
N TRP A 69 7.51 -1.79 -9.27
CA TRP A 69 7.37 -0.33 -9.28
C TRP A 69 6.01 0.14 -8.76
N HIS A 70 4.92 -0.43 -9.30
CA HIS A 70 3.55 -0.11 -8.88
C HIS A 70 3.30 -0.53 -7.43
N HIS A 71 3.78 -1.71 -7.03
CA HIS A 71 3.68 -2.19 -5.66
C HIS A 71 4.34 -1.22 -4.67
N ARG A 72 5.60 -0.81 -4.93
CA ARG A 72 6.29 0.18 -4.07
C ARG A 72 5.56 1.52 -3.99
N ARG A 73 4.99 1.98 -5.10
CA ARG A 73 4.25 3.24 -5.16
C ARG A 73 2.96 3.17 -4.33
N LYS A 74 2.23 2.06 -4.41
CA LYS A 74 1.05 1.79 -3.57
C LYS A 74 1.41 1.75 -2.09
N THR A 75 2.40 0.95 -1.70
CA THR A 75 2.87 0.87 -0.31
C THR A 75 3.29 2.24 0.24
N ALA A 76 3.95 3.06 -0.58
CA ALA A 76 4.36 4.41 -0.18
C ALA A 76 3.15 5.32 0.04
N ALA A 77 2.14 5.26 -0.84
CA ALA A 77 0.90 6.01 -0.71
C ALA A 77 0.14 5.64 0.57
N GLU A 78 -0.06 4.34 0.81
CA GLU A 78 -0.72 3.84 2.03
C GLU A 78 0.04 4.24 3.30
N SER A 79 1.36 4.12 3.27
CA SER A 79 2.20 4.55 4.38
C SER A 79 2.07 6.05 4.65
N ALA A 80 1.96 6.87 3.60
CA ALA A 80 1.74 8.30 3.73
C ALA A 80 0.36 8.62 4.32
N VAL A 81 -0.70 7.91 3.87
CA VAL A 81 -2.05 8.03 4.44
C VAL A 81 -2.05 7.64 5.92
N ALA A 82 -1.48 6.48 6.27
CA ALA A 82 -1.39 6.03 7.66
C ALA A 82 -0.59 7.00 8.55
N ARG A 83 0.49 7.59 8.03
CA ARG A 83 1.25 8.62 8.74
C ARG A 83 0.41 9.87 8.95
N ARG A 84 -0.29 10.36 7.92
CA ARG A 84 -1.18 11.54 8.02
C ARG A 84 -2.29 11.33 9.05
N ALA A 85 -2.92 10.16 9.08
CA ALA A 85 -3.94 9.82 10.06
C ALA A 85 -3.41 9.81 11.51
N LYS A 86 -2.13 9.48 11.70
CA LYS A 86 -1.45 9.49 13.01
C LYS A 86 -0.84 10.85 13.38
N ARG A 87 -0.85 11.85 12.49
CA ARG A 87 -0.27 13.16 12.82
C ARG A 87 -1.14 13.80 13.88
N PRO A 88 -0.57 14.22 15.03
CA PRO A 88 -1.32 15.03 15.97
C PRO A 88 -1.80 16.31 15.26
N PRO A 89 -2.95 16.88 15.65
CA PRO A 89 -3.37 18.17 15.13
C PRO A 89 -2.22 19.16 15.35
N LEU A 90 -1.91 19.93 14.30
CA LEU A 90 -0.91 21.00 14.41
C LEU A 90 -1.33 21.86 15.59
N ARG A 91 -0.50 21.91 16.64
CA ARG A 91 -0.68 22.89 17.72
C ARG A 91 -0.67 24.24 17.02
N ARG A 92 -1.81 24.93 16.94
CA ARG A 92 -1.84 26.33 16.52
C ARG A 92 -0.92 27.05 17.49
N ARG A 93 0.25 27.50 17.00
CA ARG A 93 1.08 28.42 17.77
C ARG A 93 0.17 29.62 18.06
N PRO A 94 -0.03 30.00 19.33
CA PRO A 94 -0.80 31.19 19.65
C PRO A 94 -0.28 32.36 18.83
N ALA A 95 -1.17 33.21 18.35
CA ALA A 95 -0.76 34.44 17.68
C ALA A 95 0.21 35.19 18.61
N GLU A 96 1.37 35.58 18.09
CA GLU A 96 2.34 36.33 18.88
C GLU A 96 1.68 37.63 19.34
N ARG A 97 1.77 37.94 20.64
CA ARG A 97 1.34 39.26 21.14
C ARG A 97 2.34 40.28 20.58
N HIS A 98 1.90 41.06 19.60
CA HIS A 98 2.71 42.16 19.08
C HIS A 98 3.00 43.16 20.21
N PRO A 99 4.24 43.63 20.39
CA PRO A 99 4.66 44.47 21.52
C PRO A 99 4.02 45.87 21.55
N GLY A 100 3.18 46.22 20.58
CA GLY A 100 2.57 47.55 20.44
C GLY A 100 1.06 47.65 20.62
N LEU A 101 0.34 46.55 20.89
CA LEU A 101 -1.11 46.59 21.14
C LEU A 101 -1.35 46.35 22.64
N ARG A 102 -1.56 47.44 23.38
CA ARG A 102 -2.19 47.44 24.71
C ARG A 102 -3.67 47.75 24.57
#